data_AF-A0A1F5N7G6-F1
#
_entry.id   AF-A0A1F5N7G6-F1
#
_cell.length_a   1.000
_cell.length_b   1.000
_cell.length_c   1.000
_cell.angle_alpha   90.00
_cell.angle_beta   90.00
_cell.angle_gamma   90.00
#
_symmetry.space_group_name_H-M   'P 1'
#
loop_
_entity.id
_entity.type
_entity.pdbx_description
1 polymer ?
#
loop_
_entity_poly.entity_id
_entity_poly.type
_entity_poly.pdbx_seq_one_letter_code
_entity_poly.pdbx_strand_id
1 'polypeptide(L)'
;MNDKTLIKWFSVLSVIGMIFGIVYSFFGLGILPVSKDVLVPWGNGVYGSTMIGFFVLLFFVGRLAFRNGDITLMKVMLYSLFSWLIIEASFSIYYEIYFNFAVDAVLMIFFGYPLLKRIQQR
;
A
#
# COMPACT_ATOMS: atom_id res chain seq x y z
N MET A 1 27.27 -5.55 8.91
CA MET A 1 26.50 -4.33 9.24
C MET A 1 25.69 -4.64 10.50
N ASN A 2 25.57 -3.72 11.47
CA ASN A 2 24.76 -3.99 12.66
C ASN A 2 23.28 -3.65 12.43
N ASP A 3 22.41 -4.14 13.32
CA ASP A 3 20.96 -3.99 13.20
C ASP A 3 20.53 -2.52 13.16
N LYS A 4 21.18 -1.64 13.92
CA LYS A 4 20.87 -0.19 13.91
C LYS A 4 21.10 0.42 12.53
N THR A 5 22.20 0.06 11.88
CA THR A 5 22.49 0.53 10.52
C THR A 5 21.51 -0.06 9.51
N LEU A 6 21.13 -1.34 9.64
CA LEU A 6 20.13 -1.97 8.78
C LEU A 6 18.75 -1.31 8.92
N ILE A 7 18.30 -1.06 10.16
CA ILE A 7 17.05 -0.35 10.44
C ILE A 7 17.08 1.04 9.82
N LYS A 8 18.15 1.81 10.06
CA LYS A 8 18.28 3.16 9.49
C LYS A 8 18.24 3.13 7.97
N TRP A 9 18.95 2.19 7.36
CA TRP A 9 18.98 2.03 5.91
C TRP A 9 17.59 1.71 5.33
N PHE A 10 16.89 0.76 5.93
CA PHE A 10 15.54 0.39 5.50
C PHE A 10 14.53 1.52 5.69
N SER A 11 14.60 2.26 6.81
CA SER A 11 13.75 3.42 7.06
C SER A 11 13.96 4.53 6.04
N VAL A 12 15.22 4.84 5.70
CA VAL A 12 15.53 5.86 4.68
C VAL A 12 14.95 5.46 3.32
N LEU A 13 15.16 4.22 2.89
CA LEU A 13 14.60 3.74 1.63
C LEU A 13 13.06 3.77 1.61
N SER A 14 12.43 3.44 2.73
CA SER A 14 10.96 3.49 2.87
C SER A 14 10.44 4.93 2.77
N VAL A 15 11.11 5.90 3.38
CA VAL A 15 10.75 7.32 3.28
C VAL A 15 10.90 7.83 1.85
N ILE A 16 12.00 7.46 1.17
CA ILE A 16 12.18 7.80 -0.25
C ILE A 16 11.02 7.23 -1.07
N GLY A 17 10.67 5.95 -0.87
CA GLY A 17 9.54 5.31 -1.54
C GLY A 17 8.21 6.03 -1.30
N MET A 18 7.93 6.47 -0.07
CA MET A 18 6.72 7.27 0.23
C MET A 18 6.72 8.60 -0.52
N ILE A 19 7.86 9.30 -0.59
CA ILE A 19 7.98 10.56 -1.34
C ILE A 19 7.71 10.33 -2.84
N PHE A 20 8.27 9.26 -3.43
CA PHE A 20 7.96 8.88 -4.81
C PHE A 20 6.47 8.57 -5.00
N GLY A 21 5.86 7.83 -4.07
CA GLY A 21 4.42 7.55 -4.10
C GLY A 21 3.57 8.83 -4.09
N ILE A 22 3.91 9.80 -3.25
CA ILE A 22 3.24 11.11 -3.22
C ILE A 22 3.41 11.81 -4.57
N VAL A 23 4.64 11.93 -5.08
CA VAL A 23 4.91 12.57 -6.37
C VAL A 23 4.11 11.93 -7.49
N TYR A 24 4.12 10.60 -7.62
CA TYR A 24 3.39 9.92 -8.68
C TYR A 24 1.87 10.00 -8.54
N SER A 25 1.36 10.17 -7.31
CA SER A 25 -0.07 10.37 -7.10
C SER A 25 -0.57 11.70 -7.67
N PHE A 26 0.27 12.75 -7.67
CA PHE A 26 -0.11 14.08 -8.18
C PHE A 26 0.32 14.33 -9.63
N PHE A 27 1.50 13.85 -10.01
CA PHE A 27 2.09 14.15 -11.31
C PHE A 27 2.00 12.99 -12.31
N GLY A 28 1.63 11.79 -11.84
CA GLY A 28 1.58 10.58 -12.65
C GLY A 28 2.95 10.19 -13.22
N LEU A 29 2.94 9.26 -14.18
CA LEU A 29 4.15 8.81 -14.89
C LEU A 29 4.62 9.79 -15.96
N GLY A 30 3.84 10.83 -16.27
CA GLY A 30 4.10 11.78 -17.34
C GLY A 30 5.32 12.70 -17.11
N ILE A 31 5.84 12.77 -15.88
CA ILE A 31 7.07 13.50 -15.56
C ILE A 31 8.34 12.77 -16.00
N LEU A 32 8.23 11.49 -16.34
CA LEU A 32 9.38 10.68 -16.72
C LEU A 32 9.72 10.88 -18.20
N PRO A 33 11.00 10.83 -18.57
CA PRO A 33 11.46 11.04 -19.95
C PRO A 33 11.23 9.79 -20.81
N VAL A 34 9.97 9.36 -20.90
CA VAL A 34 9.54 8.20 -21.69
C VAL A 34 8.49 8.61 -22.71
N SER A 35 8.38 7.83 -23.80
CA SER A 35 7.42 8.13 -24.85
C SER A 35 5.98 7.98 -24.37
N LYS A 36 5.08 8.85 -24.84
CA LYS A 36 3.69 8.89 -24.36
C LYS A 36 2.88 7.67 -24.76
N ASP A 37 3.19 7.04 -25.89
CA ASP A 37 2.53 5.84 -26.40
C ASP A 37 2.79 4.60 -25.53
N VAL A 38 3.92 4.56 -24.80
CA VAL A 38 4.24 3.44 -23.90
C VAL A 38 3.79 3.68 -22.46
N LEU A 39 3.37 4.90 -22.10
CA LEU A 39 3.04 5.25 -20.71
C LEU A 39 1.92 4.37 -20.13
N VAL A 40 0.86 4.12 -20.88
CA VAL A 40 -0.27 3.29 -20.38
C VAL A 40 0.12 1.82 -20.28
N PRO A 41 0.67 1.15 -21.33
CA PRO A 41 1.13 -0.24 -21.21
C PRO A 41 2.17 -0.45 -20.11
N TRP A 42 3.14 0.46 -20.00
CA TRP A 42 4.16 0.39 -18.97
C TRP A 42 3.56 0.64 -17.58
N GLY A 43 2.68 1.64 -17.44
CA GLY A 43 1.96 1.92 -16.21
C GLY A 43 1.13 0.73 -15.72
N ASN A 44 0.46 0.01 -16.63
CA ASN A 44 -0.25 -1.22 -16.31
C ASN A 44 0.70 -2.31 -15.77
N GLY A 45 1.87 -2.47 -16.39
CA GLY A 45 2.89 -3.42 -15.94
C GLY A 45 3.46 -3.08 -14.57
N VAL A 46 3.75 -1.79 -14.33
CA VAL A 46 4.21 -1.30 -13.01
C VAL A 46 3.13 -1.53 -11.97
N TYR A 47 1.89 -1.07 -12.22
CA TYR A 47 0.78 -1.23 -11.28
C TYR A 47 0.50 -2.71 -10.96
N GLY A 48 0.43 -3.58 -11.98
CA GLY A 48 0.21 -5.01 -11.79
C GLY A 48 1.32 -5.70 -11.00
N SER A 49 2.58 -5.41 -11.31
CA SER A 49 3.71 -5.97 -10.56
C SER A 49 3.79 -5.47 -9.12
N THR A 50 3.48 -4.19 -8.88
CA THR A 50 3.34 -3.62 -7.53
C THR A 50 2.23 -4.31 -6.75
N MET A 51 1.05 -4.53 -7.36
CA MET A 51 -0.06 -5.25 -6.71
C MET A 51 0.34 -6.67 -6.33
N ILE A 52 0.98 -7.42 -7.23
CA ILE A 52 1.46 -8.77 -6.93
C ILE A 52 2.42 -8.75 -5.73
N GLY A 53 3.44 -7.90 -5.75
CA GLY A 53 4.41 -7.80 -4.66
C GLY A 53 3.76 -7.39 -3.34
N PHE A 54 2.83 -6.44 -3.38
CA PHE A 54 2.13 -5.95 -2.21
C PHE A 54 1.21 -7.02 -1.58
N PHE A 55 0.43 -7.74 -2.37
CA PHE A 55 -0.43 -8.81 -1.84
C PHE A 55 0.37 -10.03 -1.37
N VAL A 56 1.51 -10.33 -1.98
CA VAL A 56 2.46 -11.33 -1.45
C VAL A 56 2.97 -10.91 -0.07
N LEU A 57 3.36 -9.64 0.10
CA LEU A 57 3.78 -9.11 1.40
C LEU A 57 2.66 -9.21 2.43
N LEU A 58 1.44 -8.77 2.10
CA LEU A 58 0.28 -8.87 2.99
C LEU A 58 -0.04 -10.31 3.40
N PHE A 59 0.05 -11.26 2.46
CA PHE A 59 -0.18 -12.67 2.74
C PHE A 59 0.78 -13.18 3.83
N PHE A 60 2.08 -12.96 3.66
CA PHE A 60 3.08 -13.45 4.61
C PHE A 60 3.07 -12.69 5.93
N VAL A 61 3.03 -11.36 5.89
CA VAL A 61 3.05 -10.51 7.09
C VAL A 61 1.76 -10.69 7.90
N GLY A 62 0.61 -10.75 7.25
CA GLY A 62 -0.67 -11.02 7.89
C GLY A 62 -0.67 -12.39 8.57
N ARG A 63 -0.26 -13.44 7.85
CA ARG A 63 -0.16 -14.78 8.43
C ARG A 63 0.78 -14.81 9.64
N LEU A 64 1.93 -14.14 9.56
CA LEU A 64 2.88 -14.05 10.66
C LEU A 64 2.28 -13.32 11.87
N ALA A 65 1.63 -12.17 11.64
CA ALA A 65 0.99 -11.38 12.67
C ALA A 65 -0.09 -12.17 13.41
N PHE A 66 -1.01 -12.81 12.68
CA PHE A 66 -2.08 -13.63 13.27
C PHE A 66 -1.55 -14.86 14.00
N ARG A 67 -0.57 -15.58 13.41
CA ARG A 67 0.02 -16.76 14.03
C ARG A 67 0.73 -16.44 15.34
N ASN A 68 1.48 -15.34 15.38
CA ASN A 68 2.24 -14.95 16.56
C ASN A 68 1.40 -14.15 17.56
N GLY A 69 0.20 -13.71 17.18
CA GLY A 69 -0.61 -12.79 17.98
C GLY A 69 0.06 -11.43 18.20
N ASP A 70 0.85 -10.97 17.23
CA ASP A 70 1.57 -9.70 17.31
C ASP A 70 0.64 -8.53 17.00
N ILE A 71 0.11 -7.92 18.06
CA ILE A 71 -0.83 -6.80 17.96
C ILE A 71 -0.16 -5.54 17.40
N THR A 72 1.12 -5.33 17.67
CA THR A 72 1.85 -4.18 17.15
C THR A 72 1.95 -4.29 15.63
N LEU A 73 2.33 -5.46 15.12
CA LEU A 73 2.36 -5.71 13.68
C LEU A 73 0.96 -5.59 13.04
N MET A 74 -0.09 -6.10 13.69
CA MET A 74 -1.46 -5.94 13.20
C MET A 74 -1.90 -4.47 13.12
N LYS A 75 -1.54 -3.64 14.11
CA LYS A 75 -1.83 -2.20 14.08
C LYS A 75 -1.08 -1.51 12.95
N VAL A 76 0.20 -1.83 12.76
CA VAL A 76 1.01 -1.30 11.64
C VAL A 76 0.36 -1.67 10.30
N MET A 77 -0.04 -2.93 10.12
CA MET A 77 -0.75 -3.38 8.92
C MET A 77 -2.07 -2.63 8.71
N LEU A 78 -2.85 -2.44 9.78
CA LEU A 78 -4.12 -1.73 9.71
C LEU A 78 -3.90 -0.28 9.25
N TYR A 79 -2.94 0.42 9.84
CA TYR A 79 -2.62 1.80 9.47
C TYR A 79 -2.11 1.89 8.03
N SER A 80 -1.24 0.97 7.59
CA SER A 80 -0.73 0.99 6.22
C SER A 80 -1.83 0.72 5.19
N LEU A 81 -2.68 -0.27 5.44
CA LEU A 81 -3.83 -0.60 4.57
C LEU A 81 -4.82 0.56 4.48
N PHE A 82 -5.19 1.14 5.62
CA PHE A 82 -6.17 2.23 5.62
C PHE A 82 -5.60 3.50 4.99
N SER A 83 -4.30 3.78 5.20
CA SER A 83 -3.65 4.91 4.54
C SER A 83 -3.69 4.76 3.02
N TRP A 84 -3.36 3.57 2.51
CA TRP A 84 -3.44 3.27 1.08
C TRP A 84 -4.87 3.44 0.55
N LEU A 85 -5.84 2.77 1.15
CA LEU A 85 -7.23 2.75 0.67
C LEU A 85 -7.90 4.13 0.77
N ILE A 86 -7.61 4.92 1.81
CA ILE A 86 -8.14 6.28 1.94
C ILE A 86 -7.56 7.20 0.87
N ILE A 87 -6.26 7.11 0.59
CA ILE A 87 -5.61 7.91 -0.44
C ILE A 87 -6.17 7.54 -1.83
N GLU A 88 -6.24 6.24 -2.14
CA GLU A 88 -6.77 5.74 -3.42
C GLU A 88 -8.25 6.12 -3.61
N ALA A 89 -9.07 5.96 -2.57
CA ALA A 89 -10.47 6.38 -2.57
C ALA A 89 -10.62 7.89 -2.80
N SER A 90 -9.74 8.71 -2.20
CA SER A 90 -9.76 10.16 -2.37
C SER A 90 -9.49 10.58 -3.81
N PHE A 91 -8.49 9.98 -4.46
CA PHE A 91 -8.23 10.19 -5.89
C PHE A 91 -9.36 9.65 -6.76
N SER A 92 -9.92 8.50 -6.42
CA SER A 92 -11.05 7.91 -7.15
C SER A 92 -12.27 8.83 -7.13
N ILE A 93 -12.57 9.43 -5.98
CA ILE A 93 -13.64 10.45 -5.88
C ILE A 93 -13.29 11.69 -6.70
N TYR A 94 -12.06 12.19 -6.58
CA TYR A 94 -11.61 13.40 -7.29
C TYR A 94 -11.71 13.25 -8.82
N TYR A 95 -11.40 12.07 -9.36
CA TYR A 95 -11.48 11.76 -10.78
C TYR A 95 -12.83 11.14 -11.21
N GLU A 96 -13.83 11.11 -10.32
CA GLU A 96 -15.18 10.56 -10.58
C GLU A 96 -15.20 9.05 -10.94
N ILE A 97 -14.18 8.30 -10.51
CA ILE A 97 -14.05 6.85 -10.71
C ILE A 97 -14.69 6.10 -9.53
N TYR A 98 -16.02 6.16 -9.42
CA TYR A 98 -16.76 5.59 -8.28
C TYR A 98 -16.67 4.06 -8.16
N PHE A 99 -16.41 3.36 -9.26
CA PHE A 99 -16.17 1.92 -9.22
C PHE A 99 -14.96 1.57 -8.33
N ASN A 100 -13.86 2.33 -8.45
CA ASN A 100 -12.65 2.08 -7.67
C ASN A 100 -12.86 2.43 -6.19
N PHE A 101 -13.56 3.53 -5.91
CA PHE A 101 -13.99 3.87 -4.54
C PHE A 101 -14.77 2.72 -3.88
N ALA A 102 -15.67 2.06 -4.61
CA ALA A 102 -16.43 0.92 -4.08
C ALA A 102 -15.52 -0.29 -3.81
N VAL A 103 -14.56 -0.57 -4.70
CA VAL A 103 -13.54 -1.61 -4.49
C VAL A 103 -12.73 -1.31 -3.22
N ASP A 104 -12.28 -0.07 -3.03
CA ASP A 104 -11.50 0.34 -1.85
C ASP A 104 -12.28 0.13 -0.55
N ALA A 105 -13.56 0.51 -0.53
CA ALA A 105 -14.43 0.32 0.62
C ALA A 105 -14.59 -1.18 0.97
N VAL A 106 -14.75 -2.03 -0.04
CA VAL A 106 -14.82 -3.49 0.15
C VAL A 106 -13.50 -4.02 0.70
N LEU A 107 -12.35 -3.65 0.12
CA LEU A 107 -11.04 -4.08 0.62
C LEU A 107 -10.81 -3.63 2.06
N MET A 108 -11.23 -2.41 2.42
CA MET A 108 -11.11 -1.88 3.77
C MET A 108 -11.86 -2.74 4.79
N ILE A 109 -13.06 -3.19 4.44
CA ILE A 109 -13.85 -4.10 5.28
C ILE A 109 -13.19 -5.47 5.37
N PHE A 110 -12.81 -6.07 4.23
CA PHE A 110 -12.30 -7.44 4.17
C PHE A 110 -10.96 -7.60 4.89
N PHE A 111 -10.05 -6.64 4.77
CA PHE A 111 -8.78 -6.66 5.49
C PHE A 111 -8.88 -6.07 6.90
N GLY A 112 -9.67 -5.01 7.07
CA GLY A 112 -9.80 -4.33 8.36
C GLY A 112 -10.52 -5.17 9.41
N TYR A 113 -11.59 -5.87 9.06
CA TYR A 113 -12.39 -6.67 9.99
C TYR A 113 -11.57 -7.69 10.79
N PRO A 114 -10.80 -8.63 10.17
CA PRO A 114 -10.04 -9.62 10.92
C PRO A 114 -8.96 -8.98 11.82
N LEU A 115 -8.31 -7.90 11.36
CA LEU A 115 -7.33 -7.16 12.15
C LEU A 115 -7.97 -6.51 13.38
N LEU A 116 -9.02 -5.73 13.18
CA LEU A 116 -9.74 -5.03 14.26
C LEU A 116 -10.30 -6.01 15.29
N LYS A 117 -10.94 -7.08 14.84
CA LYS A 117 -11.48 -8.12 15.72
C LYS A 117 -10.40 -8.71 16.61
N ARG A 118 -9.23 -9.03 16.05
CA ARG A 118 -8.12 -9.61 16.82
C ARG A 118 -7.46 -8.61 17.76
N ILE A 119 -7.35 -7.35 17.35
CA ILE A 119 -6.81 -6.26 18.19
C ILE A 119 -7.71 -5.98 19.39
N GLN A 120 -9.04 -6.05 19.24
CA GLN A 120 -10.02 -5.76 20.30
C GLN A 120 -10.24 -6.90 21.30
N GLN A 121 -9.91 -8.14 20.92
CA GLN A 121 -10.07 -9.33 21.79
C GLN A 121 -8.93 -9.50 22.81
N ARG A 122 -8.12 -8.45 23.05
CA ARG A 122 -7.06 -8.41 24.06
C ARG A 122 -7.25 -7.20 24.96
#